data_AF-A0A0U5DVM6-F1
#
_entry.id   AF-A0A0U5DVM6-F1
#
_cell.length_a   1.000
_cell.length_b   1.000
_cell.length_c   1.000
_cell.angle_alpha   90.00
_cell.angle_beta   90.00
_cell.angle_gamma   90.00
#
_symmetry.space_group_name_H-M   'P 1'
#
loop_
_entity.id
_entity.type
_entity.pdbx_description
1 polymer ?
#
loop_
_entity_poly.entity_id
_entity_poly.type
_entity_poly.pdbx_seq_one_letter_code
_entity_poly.pdbx_strand_id
1 'polypeptide(L)'
;MSRKLLIATTLVLSTSLFPLISNAEDTANPNEMTKDAWLNSMTPILPDLICKGFIQDPDLKKRFDEIKMTYEQCVTLIPESTKKCQDELYASMPVKINSETAGTWGRSLGECIGKDFAEKHLIPK
;
A
#
# COMPACT_ATOMS: atom_id res chain seq x y z
N MET A 1 29.36 -60.97 -10.01
CA MET A 1 28.18 -61.54 -9.32
C MET A 1 26.94 -60.93 -9.94
N SER A 2 26.18 -61.73 -10.69
CA SER A 2 24.84 -61.38 -11.18
C SER A 2 23.83 -61.43 -10.03
N ARG A 3 22.82 -60.56 -10.07
CA ARG A 3 21.42 -60.87 -9.75
C ARG A 3 20.50 -59.76 -10.26
N LYS A 4 19.79 -60.08 -11.35
CA LYS A 4 18.52 -59.45 -11.72
C LYS A 4 17.45 -59.91 -10.73
N LEU A 5 16.49 -59.04 -10.38
CA LEU A 5 15.11 -59.47 -10.11
C LEU A 5 14.14 -58.30 -10.23
N LEU A 6 13.28 -58.43 -11.24
CA LEU A 6 12.04 -57.69 -11.48
C LEU A 6 10.97 -58.14 -10.48
N ILE A 7 10.27 -57.23 -9.80
CA ILE A 7 8.96 -57.47 -9.14
C ILE A 7 8.22 -56.12 -9.18
N ALA A 8 7.32 -55.91 -10.15
CA ALA A 8 5.90 -56.30 -10.19
C ALA A 8 4.98 -55.16 -9.71
N THR A 9 4.25 -54.65 -10.69
CA THR A 9 3.00 -53.90 -10.61
C THR A 9 2.03 -54.44 -9.54
N THR A 10 1.59 -53.57 -8.63
CA THR A 10 0.28 -53.68 -8.00
C THR A 10 -0.38 -52.30 -7.98
N LEU A 11 -1.37 -52.15 -8.87
CA LEU A 11 -2.41 -51.13 -8.80
C LEU A 11 -3.28 -51.44 -7.59
N VAL A 12 -3.28 -50.56 -6.58
CA VAL A 12 -4.32 -50.57 -5.55
C VAL A 12 -5.28 -49.43 -5.87
N LEU A 13 -6.38 -49.79 -6.55
CA LEU A 13 -7.56 -48.95 -6.69
C LEU A 13 -8.31 -49.01 -5.35
N SER A 14 -8.12 -48.01 -4.50
CA SER A 14 -8.90 -47.82 -3.27
C SER A 14 -9.49 -46.42 -3.30
N THR A 15 -10.72 -46.34 -3.81
CA THR A 15 -11.57 -45.15 -3.81
C THR A 15 -11.94 -44.78 -2.38
N SER A 16 -11.22 -43.83 -1.81
CA SER A 16 -11.67 -43.05 -0.66
C SER A 16 -12.08 -41.68 -1.17
N LEU A 17 -13.38 -41.38 -1.08
CA LEU A 17 -13.95 -40.06 -1.33
C LEU A 17 -13.40 -39.08 -0.28
N PHE A 18 -12.33 -38.37 -0.63
CA PHE A 18 -11.91 -37.17 0.09
C PHE A 18 -12.52 -35.97 -0.63
N PRO A 19 -13.29 -35.10 0.04
CA PRO A 19 -13.60 -33.81 -0.54
C PRO A 19 -12.26 -33.07 -0.67
N LEU A 20 -11.80 -32.92 -1.91
CA LEU A 20 -10.75 -31.97 -2.23
C LEU A 20 -11.30 -30.59 -1.88
N ILE A 21 -11.02 -30.14 -0.66
CA ILE A 21 -11.04 -28.72 -0.34
C ILE A 21 -9.93 -28.15 -1.22
N SER A 22 -10.34 -27.70 -2.40
CA SER A 22 -9.49 -26.96 -3.31
C SER A 22 -9.23 -25.61 -2.65
N ASN A 23 -8.28 -25.58 -1.71
CA ASN A 23 -7.53 -24.35 -1.49
C ASN A 23 -6.78 -24.16 -2.81
N ALA A 24 -7.35 -23.33 -3.68
CA ALA A 24 -6.56 -22.65 -4.68
C ALA A 24 -5.44 -21.98 -3.89
N GLU A 25 -4.24 -22.57 -3.90
CA GLU A 25 -3.02 -21.86 -3.57
C GLU A 25 -2.96 -20.71 -4.56
N ASP A 26 -3.47 -19.57 -4.10
CA ASP A 26 -3.30 -18.27 -4.70
C ASP A 26 -1.79 -18.10 -4.82
N THR A 27 -1.25 -18.43 -5.99
CA THR A 27 0.17 -18.30 -6.32
C THR A 27 0.59 -16.89 -5.93
N ALA A 28 1.21 -16.76 -4.76
CA ALA A 28 1.55 -15.48 -4.18
C ALA A 28 2.52 -14.79 -5.14
N ASN A 29 2.01 -13.86 -5.94
CA ASN A 29 2.82 -13.01 -6.77
C ASN A 29 3.68 -12.19 -5.80
N PRO A 30 5.02 -12.35 -5.76
CA PRO A 30 5.87 -11.67 -4.79
C PRO A 30 5.85 -10.13 -4.95
N ASN A 31 5.21 -9.62 -5.99
CA ASN A 31 5.01 -8.19 -6.28
C ASN A 31 3.63 -7.65 -5.85
N GLU A 32 2.80 -8.45 -5.18
CA GLU A 32 1.48 -8.07 -4.69
C GLU A 32 1.42 -8.11 -3.17
N MET A 33 0.84 -7.08 -2.56
CA MET A 33 0.58 -7.03 -1.12
C MET A 33 -0.85 -6.61 -0.84
N THR A 34 -1.38 -6.92 0.34
CA THR A 34 -2.72 -6.45 0.71
C THR A 34 -2.74 -4.92 0.82
N LYS A 35 -3.90 -4.30 0.59
CA LYS A 35 -4.05 -2.85 0.79
C LYS A 35 -3.63 -2.39 2.19
N ASP A 36 -3.87 -3.22 3.22
CA ASP A 36 -3.43 -2.95 4.59
C ASP A 36 -1.90 -2.92 4.70
N ALA A 37 -1.23 -3.93 4.14
CA ALA A 37 0.23 -4.00 4.16
C ALA A 37 0.84 -2.81 3.39
N TRP A 38 0.26 -2.45 2.25
CA TRP A 38 0.69 -1.30 1.46
C TRP A 38 0.53 0.01 2.24
N LEU A 39 -0.65 0.25 2.82
CA LEU A 39 -0.89 1.45 3.64
C LEU A 39 0.04 1.52 4.84
N ASN A 40 0.27 0.41 5.54
CA ASN A 40 1.20 0.36 6.66
C ASN A 40 2.64 0.70 6.25
N SER A 41 3.06 0.32 5.03
CA SER A 41 4.39 0.69 4.51
C SER A 41 4.49 2.17 4.07
N MET A 42 3.39 2.74 3.56
CA MET A 42 3.36 4.11 3.04
C MET A 42 3.17 5.16 4.14
N THR A 43 2.30 4.90 5.11
CA THR A 43 1.93 5.83 6.18
C THR A 43 3.13 6.54 6.86
N PRO A 44 4.20 5.83 7.29
CA PRO A 44 5.29 6.48 8.01
C PRO A 44 6.15 7.40 7.14
N ILE A 45 6.15 7.24 5.81
CA ILE A 45 6.97 8.04 4.89
C ILE A 45 6.20 9.23 4.30
N LEU A 46 4.87 9.23 4.35
CA LEU A 46 4.04 10.30 3.78
C LEU A 46 4.33 11.69 4.36
N PRO A 47 4.48 11.89 5.69
CA PRO A 47 4.77 13.22 6.24
C PRO A 47 6.01 13.87 5.61
N ASP A 48 7.10 13.10 5.51
CA ASP A 48 8.34 13.57 4.92
C ASP A 48 8.18 13.92 3.43
N LEU A 49 7.55 13.03 2.65
CA LEU A 49 7.34 13.23 1.21
C LEU A 49 6.43 14.43 0.90
N ILE A 50 5.34 14.60 1.65
CA ILE A 50 4.39 15.69 1.41
C ILE A 50 5.02 17.03 1.78
N CYS A 51 5.67 17.12 2.94
CA CYS A 51 6.32 18.36 3.36
C CYS A 51 7.46 18.75 2.42
N LYS A 52 8.23 17.79 1.90
CA LYS A 52 9.22 18.03 0.84
C LYS A 52 8.54 18.55 -0.43
N GLY A 53 7.42 17.98 -0.83
CA GLY A 53 6.64 18.45 -1.98
C GLY A 53 6.25 19.92 -1.86
N PHE A 54 5.73 20.34 -0.70
CA PHE A 54 5.39 21.75 -0.45
C PHE A 54 6.58 22.70 -0.50
N ILE A 55 7.75 22.26 -0.02
CA ILE A 55 8.97 23.09 -0.01
C ILE A 55 9.60 23.16 -1.41
N GLN A 56 9.48 22.10 -2.19
CA GLN A 56 10.04 22.03 -3.55
C GLN A 56 9.19 22.79 -4.58
N ASP A 57 7.88 22.91 -4.34
CA ASP A 57 7.00 23.74 -5.15
C ASP A 57 7.12 25.22 -4.76
N PRO A 58 7.51 26.14 -5.66
CA PRO A 58 7.73 27.54 -5.33
C PRO A 58 6.48 28.27 -4.79
N ASP A 59 5.30 27.94 -5.30
CA ASP A 59 4.05 28.60 -4.91
C ASP A 59 3.58 28.14 -3.53
N LEU A 60 3.69 26.84 -3.26
CA LEU A 60 3.37 26.26 -1.95
C LEU A 60 4.42 26.65 -0.91
N LYS A 61 5.70 26.70 -1.29
CA LYS A 61 6.79 27.17 -0.41
C LYS A 61 6.55 28.61 0.02
N LYS A 62 6.10 29.48 -0.89
CA LYS A 62 5.76 30.86 -0.54
C LYS A 62 4.70 30.91 0.55
N ARG A 63 3.64 30.09 0.47
CA ARG A 63 2.62 30.00 1.53
C ARG A 63 3.19 29.47 2.84
N PHE A 64 4.01 28.44 2.77
CA PHE A 64 4.70 27.84 3.90
C PHE A 64 5.55 28.88 4.66
N ASP A 65 6.29 29.71 3.92
CA ASP A 65 7.13 30.78 4.47
C ASP A 65 6.28 31.94 5.03
N GLU A 66 5.22 32.35 4.33
CA GLU A 66 4.29 33.42 4.75
C GLU A 66 3.65 33.15 6.11
N ILE A 67 3.22 31.91 6.34
CA ILE A 67 2.62 31.48 7.62
C ILE A 67 3.66 31.05 8.67
N LYS A 68 4.96 31.13 8.32
CA LYS A 68 6.08 30.69 9.16
C LYS A 68 5.96 29.24 9.64
N MET A 69 5.42 28.36 8.79
CA MET A 69 5.38 26.94 9.08
C MET A 69 6.80 26.37 8.99
N THR A 70 7.18 25.54 9.96
CA THR A 70 8.44 24.79 9.90
C THR A 70 8.23 23.40 9.32
N TYR A 71 9.31 22.77 8.87
CA TYR A 71 9.27 21.39 8.40
C TYR A 71 8.75 20.44 9.49
N GLU A 72 9.23 20.62 10.72
CA GLU A 72 8.84 19.82 11.89
C GLU A 72 7.35 19.96 12.20
N GLN A 73 6.80 21.17 12.08
CA GLN A 73 5.37 21.41 12.24
C GLN A 73 4.58 20.71 11.15
N CYS A 74 5.02 20.81 9.89
CA CYS A 74 4.36 20.12 8.79
C CYS A 74 4.32 18.59 9.01
N VAL A 75 5.45 17.95 9.31
CA VAL A 75 5.48 16.49 9.51
C VAL A 75 4.64 16.04 10.72
N THR A 76 4.48 16.91 11.72
CA THR A 76 3.65 16.65 12.91
C THR A 76 2.15 16.76 12.60
N LEU A 77 1.78 17.63 11.66
CA LEU A 77 0.37 17.91 11.31
C LEU A 77 -0.16 16.99 10.20
N ILE A 78 0.69 16.53 9.29
CA ILE A 78 0.30 15.62 8.19
C ILE A 78 -0.44 14.34 8.65
N PRO A 79 -0.09 13.66 9.76
CA PRO A 79 -0.77 12.44 10.19
C PRO A 79 -2.29 12.55 10.31
N GLU A 80 -2.83 13.73 10.63
CA GLU A 80 -4.28 13.95 10.68
C GLU A 80 -4.91 13.82 9.28
N SER A 81 -4.35 14.54 8.30
CA SER A 81 -4.76 14.46 6.89
C SER A 81 -4.52 13.06 6.30
N THR A 82 -3.41 12.41 6.68
CA THR A 82 -3.12 11.02 6.28
C THR A 82 -4.22 10.07 6.72
N LYS A 83 -4.61 10.11 8.00
CA LYS A 83 -5.67 9.23 8.50
C LYS A 83 -6.99 9.47 7.78
N LYS A 84 -7.41 10.74 7.66
CA LYS A 84 -8.63 11.11 6.93
C LYS A 84 -8.64 10.55 5.51
N CYS A 85 -7.56 10.79 4.75
CA CYS A 85 -7.48 10.36 3.36
C CYS A 85 -7.39 8.84 3.21
N GLN A 86 -6.78 8.14 4.16
CA GLN A 86 -6.82 6.68 4.18
C GLN A 86 -8.25 6.19 4.35
N ASP A 87 -8.98 6.71 5.35
CA ASP A 87 -10.37 6.32 5.63
C ASP A 87 -11.29 6.57 4.41
N GLU A 88 -11.11 7.70 3.71
CA GLU A 88 -11.87 8.06 2.50
C GLU A 88 -11.58 7.13 1.31
N LEU A 89 -10.31 6.75 1.11
CA LEU A 89 -9.89 5.97 -0.06
C LEU A 89 -9.98 4.46 0.15
N TYR A 90 -9.91 3.98 1.39
CA TYR A 90 -9.75 2.56 1.73
C TYR A 90 -10.81 1.65 1.13
N ALA A 91 -12.07 2.10 1.09
CA ALA A 91 -13.18 1.34 0.54
C ALA A 91 -13.10 1.16 -0.98
N SER A 92 -12.46 2.11 -1.67
CA SER A 92 -12.29 2.10 -3.12
C SER A 92 -11.03 1.33 -3.57
N MET A 93 -10.11 1.07 -2.64
CA MET A 93 -8.88 0.35 -2.92
C MET A 93 -9.15 -1.15 -3.19
N PRO A 94 -8.47 -1.75 -4.18
CA PRO A 94 -8.52 -3.19 -4.39
C PRO A 94 -7.94 -3.93 -3.19
N VAL A 95 -8.34 -5.18 -3.00
CA VAL A 95 -7.87 -6.02 -1.89
C VAL A 95 -6.35 -6.20 -1.92
N LYS A 96 -5.78 -6.32 -3.12
CA LYS A 96 -4.34 -6.38 -3.37
C LYS A 96 -3.87 -5.19 -4.17
N ILE A 97 -2.70 -4.68 -3.81
CA ILE A 97 -1.97 -3.62 -4.50
C ILE A 97 -0.74 -4.25 -5.14
N ASN A 98 -0.55 -3.98 -6.43
CA ASN A 98 0.62 -4.38 -7.21
C ASN A 98 1.42 -3.14 -7.65
N SER A 99 2.55 -3.34 -8.32
CA SER A 99 3.40 -2.23 -8.80
C SER A 99 2.68 -1.25 -9.73
N GLU A 100 1.72 -1.72 -10.53
CA GLU A 100 0.94 -0.89 -11.45
C GLU A 100 -0.06 0.01 -10.70
N THR A 101 -0.77 -0.55 -9.74
CA THR A 101 -1.80 0.16 -8.96
C THR A 101 -1.21 0.99 -7.82
N ALA A 102 -0.03 0.63 -7.30
CA ALA A 102 0.64 1.35 -6.21
C ALA A 102 0.91 2.82 -6.55
N GLY A 103 1.36 3.12 -7.77
CA GLY A 103 1.58 4.49 -8.22
C GLY A 103 0.29 5.31 -8.29
N THR A 104 -0.80 4.69 -8.75
CA THR A 104 -2.13 5.32 -8.79
C THR A 104 -2.61 5.68 -7.38
N TRP A 105 -2.60 4.72 -6.45
CA TRP A 105 -3.07 4.95 -5.09
C TRP A 105 -2.12 5.84 -4.28
N GLY A 106 -0.82 5.76 -4.50
CA GLY A 106 0.17 6.66 -3.90
C GLY A 106 -0.08 8.11 -4.29
N ARG A 107 -0.38 8.36 -5.57
CA ARG A 107 -0.75 9.69 -6.06
C ARG A 107 -2.08 10.15 -5.48
N SER A 108 -3.14 9.32 -5.51
CA SER A 108 -4.44 9.70 -4.95
C SER A 108 -4.36 10.03 -3.46
N LEU A 109 -3.59 9.26 -2.70
CA LEU A 109 -3.35 9.52 -1.28
C LEU A 109 -2.59 10.84 -1.08
N GLY A 110 -1.54 11.08 -1.86
CA GLY A 110 -0.75 12.31 -1.79
C GLY A 110 -1.54 13.56 -2.17
N GLU A 111 -2.36 13.51 -3.22
CA GLU A 111 -3.24 14.61 -3.65
C GLU A 111 -4.29 14.94 -2.58
N CYS A 112 -4.93 13.91 -2.00
CA CYS A 112 -5.89 14.11 -0.92
C CYS A 112 -5.24 14.78 0.29
N ILE A 113 -4.09 14.26 0.75
CA ILE A 113 -3.37 14.81 1.91
C ILE A 113 -2.93 16.24 1.63
N GLY A 114 -2.35 16.49 0.46
CA GLY A 114 -1.85 17.80 0.07
C GLY A 114 -2.95 18.85 0.08
N LYS A 115 -4.13 18.51 -0.47
CA LYS A 115 -5.29 19.39 -0.50
C LYS A 115 -5.84 19.66 0.91
N ASP A 116 -6.10 18.61 1.69
CA ASP A 116 -6.64 18.75 3.04
C ASP A 116 -5.72 19.57 3.95
N PHE A 117 -4.41 19.31 3.87
CA PHE A 117 -3.42 20.06 4.63
C PHE A 117 -3.37 21.55 4.21
N ALA A 118 -3.37 21.81 2.91
CA ALA A 118 -3.34 23.18 2.40
C ALA A 118 -4.56 23.99 2.83
N GLU A 119 -5.76 23.41 2.75
CA GLU A 119 -7.01 24.05 3.18
C GLU A 119 -7.04 24.34 4.69
N LYS A 120 -6.42 23.47 5.51
CA LYS A 120 -6.37 23.64 6.97
C LYS A 120 -5.33 24.66 7.42
N HIS A 121 -4.18 24.72 6.76
CA HIS A 121 -3.01 25.41 7.29
C HIS A 121 -2.35 26.41 6.35
N LEU A 122 -2.37 26.18 5.03
CA LEU A 122 -1.63 27.01 4.08
C LEU A 122 -2.47 28.13 3.46
N ILE A 123 -3.79 27.96 3.40
CA ILE A 123 -4.72 28.95 2.84
C ILE A 123 -5.27 29.83 3.98
N PRO A 124 -5.06 31.17 3.93
CA PRO A 124 -5.67 32.08 4.89
C PRO A 124 -7.21 32.02 4.81
N LYS A 125 -7.88 32.05 5.96
CA LYS A 125 -9.34 32.09 6.07
C LYS A 125 -9.88 33.52 6.12
#